data_AF-A0A7L4HY84-F1
#
_entry.id   AF-A0A7L4HY84-F1
#
_cell.length_a   1.000
_cell.length_b   1.000
_cell.length_c   1.000
_cell.angle_alpha   90.00
_cell.angle_beta   90.00
_cell.angle_gamma   90.00
#
_symmetry.space_group_name_H-M   'P 1'
#
loop_
_entity.id
_entity.type
_entity.pdbx_description
1 polymer ?
#
loop_
_entity_poly.entity_id
_entity_poly.type
_entity_poly.pdbx_seq_one_letter_code
_entity_poly.pdbx_strand_id
1 'polypeptide(L)'
;REWEEENQRWVQEVSSAPSTRLDVVHLQEQLDLRLRQRQARETGICPVRRELYAQCFDELIRQTTINCAERGLLLLRVRDEIQMTIAAYQTLYESSVAFGMRKALQAEQGKSDIEKRVAELEEEKRELERQVSEQKAKCEAIEKREDEKRQVEEKKHTEEVQFLKRTNQQLKAQLESIIAPNK
;
A
#
# COMPACT_ATOMS: atom_id res chain seq x y z
N ARG A 1 39.38 -16.28 -31.09
CA ARG A 1 38.09 -17.03 -31.07
C ARG A 1 38.34 -18.38 -31.71
N GLU A 2 37.70 -19.45 -31.24
CA GLU A 2 37.83 -20.78 -31.84
C GLU A 2 36.45 -21.28 -32.24
N TRP A 3 36.35 -21.87 -33.44
CA TRP A 3 35.13 -22.54 -33.89
C TRP A 3 35.48 -23.73 -34.79
N GLU A 4 34.55 -24.67 -34.89
CA GLU A 4 34.66 -25.82 -35.79
C GLU A 4 33.73 -25.62 -36.99
N GLU A 5 34.29 -25.81 -38.18
CA GLU A 5 33.55 -25.74 -39.45
C GLU A 5 34.08 -26.87 -40.35
N GLU A 6 33.18 -27.69 -40.88
CA GLU A 6 33.53 -28.83 -41.76
C GLU A 6 34.61 -29.79 -41.19
N ASN A 7 34.51 -30.18 -39.91
CA ASN A 7 35.49 -31.03 -39.21
C ASN A 7 36.90 -30.41 -39.11
N GLN A 8 37.05 -29.11 -39.35
CA GLN A 8 38.30 -28.37 -39.16
C GLN A 8 38.14 -27.35 -38.03
N ARG A 9 39.14 -27.28 -37.16
CA ARG A 9 39.20 -26.31 -36.05
C ARG A 9 39.89 -25.04 -36.52
N TRP A 10 39.16 -23.94 -36.50
CA TRP A 10 39.67 -22.61 -36.84
C TRP A 10 39.98 -21.84 -35.56
N VAL A 11 41.16 -21.20 -35.54
CA VAL A 11 41.59 -20.33 -34.44
C VAL A 11 41.88 -18.95 -35.00
N GLN A 12 41.09 -17.97 -34.58
CA GLN A 12 41.37 -16.57 -34.85
C GLN A 12 42.30 -16.03 -33.75
N GLU A 13 43.55 -15.79 -34.14
CA GLU A 13 44.56 -15.12 -33.32
C GLU A 13 44.37 -13.59 -33.30
N VAL A 14 44.95 -12.98 -32.28
CA VAL A 14 44.97 -11.52 -32.13
C VAL A 14 46.04 -10.97 -33.05
N SER A 15 45.69 -9.99 -33.90
CA SER A 15 46.67 -9.34 -34.77
C SER A 15 47.80 -8.72 -33.94
N SER A 16 49.05 -8.94 -34.33
CA SER A 16 50.25 -8.32 -33.76
C SER A 16 50.72 -7.09 -34.54
N ALA A 17 50.03 -6.74 -35.63
CA ALA A 17 50.39 -5.61 -36.47
C ALA A 17 50.16 -4.28 -35.74
N PRO A 18 51.13 -3.34 -35.76
CA PRO A 18 50.95 -1.98 -35.26
C PRO A 18 49.82 -1.26 -36.00
N SER A 19 49.03 -0.49 -35.28
CA SER A 19 47.92 0.30 -35.84
C SER A 19 48.42 1.60 -36.45
N THR A 20 47.87 1.95 -37.61
CA THR A 20 48.04 3.27 -38.25
C THR A 20 46.91 4.22 -37.86
N ARG A 21 47.08 5.52 -38.18
CA ARG A 21 46.01 6.51 -38.00
C ARG A 21 44.74 6.16 -38.81
N LEU A 22 44.90 5.56 -39.98
CA LEU A 22 43.78 5.14 -40.83
C LEU A 22 42.99 4.00 -40.17
N ASP A 23 43.68 3.06 -39.53
CA ASP A 23 43.02 1.94 -38.81
C ASP A 23 42.14 2.44 -37.67
N VAL A 24 42.58 3.48 -36.96
CA VAL A 24 41.80 4.11 -35.87
C VAL A 24 40.54 4.80 -36.41
N VAL A 25 40.66 5.51 -37.54
CA VAL A 25 39.50 6.13 -38.21
C VAL A 25 38.51 5.06 -38.66
N HIS A 26 39.01 3.98 -39.26
CA HIS A 26 38.15 2.88 -39.69
C HIS A 26 37.45 2.18 -38.52
N LEU A 27 38.15 2.00 -37.39
CA LEU A 27 37.56 1.46 -36.17
C LEU A 27 36.41 2.32 -35.66
N GLN A 28 36.57 3.65 -35.68
CA GLN A 28 35.52 4.59 -35.31
C GLN A 28 34.31 4.47 -36.24
N GLU A 29 34.52 4.51 -37.56
CA GLU A 29 33.45 4.38 -38.55
C GLU A 29 32.68 3.06 -38.40
N GLN A 30 33.39 1.96 -38.16
CA GLN A 30 32.77 0.67 -37.89
C GLN A 30 31.94 0.66 -36.61
N LEU A 31 32.43 1.30 -35.53
CA LEU A 31 31.69 1.40 -34.28
C LEU A 31 30.40 2.20 -34.50
N ASP A 32 30.49 3.37 -35.15
CA ASP A 32 29.35 4.24 -35.45
C ASP A 32 28.32 3.52 -36.32
N LEU A 33 28.78 2.80 -37.35
CA LEU A 33 27.92 1.99 -38.20
C LEU A 33 27.19 0.91 -37.39
N ARG A 34 27.90 0.16 -36.54
CA ARG A 34 27.30 -0.91 -35.72
C ARG A 34 26.33 -0.35 -34.68
N LEU A 35 26.63 0.80 -34.07
CA LEU A 35 25.72 1.48 -33.14
C LEU A 35 24.41 1.86 -33.83
N ARG A 36 24.47 2.42 -35.06
CA ARG A 36 23.28 2.75 -35.85
C ARG A 36 22.52 1.51 -36.29
N GLN A 37 23.20 0.51 -36.85
CA GLN A 37 22.59 -0.73 -37.33
C GLN A 37 21.86 -1.49 -36.22
N ARG A 38 22.46 -1.54 -35.02
CA ARG A 38 21.85 -2.20 -33.85
C ARG A 38 20.95 -1.26 -33.03
N GLN A 39 20.68 -0.04 -33.53
CA GLN A 39 19.80 0.95 -32.90
C GLN A 39 20.12 1.19 -31.41
N ALA A 40 21.40 1.35 -31.10
CA ALA A 40 21.85 1.63 -29.75
C ALA A 40 21.31 2.99 -29.27
N ARG A 41 20.83 3.05 -28.02
CA ARG A 41 20.31 4.29 -27.43
C ARG A 41 21.45 5.27 -27.13
N GLU A 42 21.24 6.55 -27.44
CA GLU A 42 22.19 7.62 -27.16
C GLU A 42 22.20 8.04 -25.68
N THR A 43 21.10 7.86 -24.96
CA THR A 43 20.96 8.23 -23.56
C THR A 43 20.49 7.05 -22.71
N GLY A 44 20.81 7.10 -21.41
CA GLY A 44 20.47 6.04 -20.46
C GLY A 44 21.25 4.73 -20.64
N ILE A 45 20.82 3.70 -19.91
CA ILE A 45 21.44 2.38 -19.93
C ILE A 45 21.06 1.66 -21.23
N CYS A 46 22.06 1.20 -21.98
CA CYS A 46 21.88 0.47 -23.24
C CYS A 46 22.86 -0.70 -23.33
N PRO A 47 22.37 -1.96 -23.29
CA PRO A 47 23.22 -3.15 -23.36
C PRO A 47 24.02 -3.25 -24.67
N VAL A 48 23.37 -2.96 -25.80
CA VAL A 48 24.00 -2.96 -27.13
C VAL A 48 25.16 -1.97 -27.19
N ARG A 49 24.94 -0.75 -26.70
CA ARG A 49 25.99 0.26 -26.63
C ARG A 49 27.13 -0.23 -25.73
N ARG A 50 26.81 -0.72 -24.53
CA ARG A 50 27.81 -1.22 -23.58
C ARG A 50 28.67 -2.32 -24.19
N GLU A 51 28.08 -3.27 -24.90
CA GLU A 51 28.76 -4.36 -25.60
C GLU A 51 29.71 -3.82 -26.69
N LEU A 52 29.22 -2.95 -27.57
CA LEU A 52 30.01 -2.40 -28.67
C LEU A 52 31.17 -1.54 -28.19
N TYR A 53 30.97 -0.73 -27.15
CA TYR A 53 32.05 0.04 -26.53
C TYR A 53 33.06 -0.84 -25.80
N ALA A 54 32.62 -1.94 -25.16
CA ALA A 54 33.54 -2.89 -24.54
C ALA A 54 34.45 -3.54 -25.60
N GLN A 55 33.88 -4.00 -26.72
CA GLN A 55 34.65 -4.55 -27.84
C GLN A 55 35.62 -3.53 -28.44
N CYS A 56 35.18 -2.27 -28.62
CA CYS A 56 36.05 -1.19 -29.10
C CYS A 56 37.19 -0.91 -28.12
N PHE A 57 36.91 -0.90 -26.82
CA PHE A 57 37.94 -0.65 -25.80
C PHE A 57 38.96 -1.79 -25.73
N ASP A 58 38.53 -3.04 -25.89
CA ASP A 58 39.44 -4.19 -25.99
C ASP A 58 40.38 -4.06 -27.21
N GLU A 59 39.88 -3.58 -28.34
CA GLU A 59 40.71 -3.31 -29.52
C GLU A 59 41.68 -2.13 -29.29
N LEU A 60 41.25 -1.07 -28.59
CA LEU A 60 42.16 0.02 -28.18
C LEU A 60 43.25 -0.46 -27.21
N ILE A 61 42.91 -1.36 -26.29
CA ILE A 61 43.89 -2.01 -25.40
C ILE A 61 44.87 -2.82 -26.24
N ARG A 62 44.42 -3.63 -27.21
CA ARG A 62 45.29 -4.38 -28.12
C ARG A 62 46.26 -3.46 -28.86
N GLN A 63 45.76 -2.41 -29.52
CA GLN A 63 46.57 -1.45 -30.28
C GLN A 63 47.60 -0.74 -29.38
N THR A 64 47.17 -0.31 -28.19
CA THR A 64 48.08 0.34 -27.21
C THR A 64 49.13 -0.63 -26.70
N THR A 65 48.78 -1.89 -26.46
CA THR A 65 49.69 -2.94 -25.98
C THR A 65 50.81 -3.21 -26.99
N ILE A 66 50.47 -3.25 -28.29
CA ILE A 66 51.46 -3.43 -29.36
C ILE A 66 52.44 -2.26 -29.41
N ASN A 67 51.97 -1.05 -29.18
CA ASN A 67 52.84 0.14 -29.12
C ASN A 67 53.68 0.19 -27.84
N CYS A 68 53.10 -0.17 -26.69
CA CYS A 68 53.74 -0.18 -25.37
C CYS A 68 52.94 -1.08 -24.42
N ALA A 69 53.54 -2.22 -24.05
CA ALA A 69 52.88 -3.25 -23.28
C ALA A 69 52.43 -2.76 -21.89
N GLU A 70 53.22 -1.91 -21.26
CA GLU A 70 52.96 -1.35 -19.92
C GLU A 70 51.71 -0.45 -19.93
N ARG A 71 51.53 0.34 -20.99
CA ARG A 71 50.33 1.16 -21.17
C ARG A 71 49.10 0.31 -21.42
N GLY A 72 49.25 -0.75 -22.24
CA GLY A 72 48.21 -1.74 -22.46
C GLY A 72 47.74 -2.41 -21.16
N LEU A 73 48.71 -2.86 -20.34
CA LEU A 73 48.46 -3.46 -19.04
C LEU A 73 47.76 -2.49 -18.07
N LEU A 74 48.11 -1.20 -18.10
CA LEU A 74 47.44 -0.20 -17.28
C LEU A 74 45.97 -0.03 -17.70
N LEU A 75 45.69 0.10 -19.00
CA LEU A 75 44.31 0.21 -19.51
C LEU A 75 43.48 -1.04 -19.19
N LEU A 76 44.09 -2.22 -19.27
CA LEU A 76 43.47 -3.48 -18.86
C LEU A 76 43.01 -3.44 -17.39
N ARG A 77 43.87 -2.99 -16.47
CA ARG A 77 43.52 -2.88 -15.05
C ARG A 77 42.40 -1.87 -14.81
N VAL A 78 42.45 -0.71 -15.47
CA VAL A 78 41.40 0.31 -15.38
C VAL A 78 40.06 -0.24 -15.89
N ARG A 79 40.06 -1.00 -16.99
CA ARG A 79 38.87 -1.67 -17.52
C ARG A 79 38.25 -2.58 -16.47
N ASP A 80 39.06 -3.44 -15.87
CA ASP A 80 38.61 -4.46 -14.93
C ASP A 80 38.07 -3.82 -13.64
N GLU A 81 38.73 -2.77 -13.14
CA GLU A 81 38.26 -1.97 -11.99
C GLU A 81 36.89 -1.31 -12.25
N ILE A 82 36.71 -0.71 -13.43
CA ILE A 82 35.41 -0.11 -13.84
C ILE A 82 34.33 -1.19 -13.95
N GLN A 83 34.66 -2.38 -14.48
CA GLN A 83 33.71 -3.49 -14.55
C GLN A 83 33.30 -3.97 -13.16
N MET A 84 34.25 -4.13 -12.24
CA MET A 84 33.94 -4.48 -10.84
C MET A 84 33.05 -3.43 -10.18
N THR A 85 33.35 -2.15 -10.38
CA THR A 85 32.56 -1.03 -9.83
C THR A 85 31.13 -1.05 -10.34
N ILE A 86 30.93 -1.29 -11.65
CA ILE A 86 29.60 -1.39 -12.24
C ILE A 86 28.83 -2.59 -11.69
N ALA A 87 29.47 -3.75 -11.53
CA ALA A 87 28.85 -4.94 -10.94
C ALA A 87 28.42 -4.71 -9.49
N ALA A 88 29.22 -3.99 -8.71
CA ALA A 88 28.88 -3.61 -7.34
C ALA A 88 27.65 -2.68 -7.33
N TYR A 89 27.59 -1.67 -8.20
CA TYR A 89 26.42 -0.80 -8.32
C TYR A 89 25.16 -1.56 -8.77
N GLN A 90 25.27 -2.51 -9.70
CA GLN A 90 24.15 -3.36 -10.10
C GLN A 90 23.60 -4.16 -8.92
N THR A 91 24.48 -4.80 -8.15
CA THR A 91 24.11 -5.58 -6.96
C THR A 91 23.41 -4.70 -5.92
N LEU A 92 23.92 -3.49 -5.68
CA LEU A 92 23.32 -2.53 -4.75
C LEU A 92 21.94 -2.07 -5.25
N TYR A 93 21.81 -1.79 -6.55
CA TYR A 93 20.55 -1.38 -7.15
C TYR A 93 19.50 -2.48 -7.03
N GLU A 94 19.83 -3.72 -7.41
CA GLU A 94 18.95 -4.89 -7.26
C GLU A 94 18.50 -5.09 -5.81
N SER A 95 19.44 -4.98 -4.87
CA SER A 95 19.15 -5.06 -3.43
C SER A 95 18.19 -3.96 -2.95
N SER A 96 18.37 -2.73 -3.43
CA SER A 96 17.52 -1.60 -3.06
C SER A 96 16.10 -1.72 -3.62
N VAL A 97 15.95 -2.18 -4.87
CA VAL A 97 14.65 -2.49 -5.47
C VAL A 97 13.95 -3.60 -4.70
N ALA A 98 14.65 -4.69 -4.38
CA ALA A 98 14.10 -5.79 -3.61
C ALA A 98 13.68 -5.38 -2.18
N PHE A 99 14.43 -4.47 -1.54
CA PHE A 99 14.04 -3.88 -0.27
C PHE A 99 12.74 -3.07 -0.38
N GLY A 100 12.63 -2.20 -1.40
CA GLY A 100 11.43 -1.41 -1.65
C GLY A 100 10.19 -2.28 -1.87
N MET A 101 10.30 -3.33 -2.70
CA MET A 101 9.20 -4.28 -2.93
C MET A 101 8.77 -4.99 -1.65
N ARG A 102 9.72 -5.46 -0.82
CA ARG A 102 9.39 -6.12 0.46
C ARG A 102 8.66 -5.16 1.40
N LYS A 103 9.07 -3.89 1.46
CA LYS A 103 8.40 -2.90 2.31
C LYS A 103 6.99 -2.56 1.82
N ALA A 104 6.79 -2.46 0.51
CA ALA A 104 5.46 -2.27 -0.05
C ALA A 104 4.54 -3.46 0.28
N LEU A 105 5.03 -4.70 0.12
CA LEU A 105 4.26 -5.90 0.46
C LEU A 105 3.95 -5.98 1.96
N GLN A 106 4.92 -5.64 2.82
CA GLN A 106 4.74 -5.61 4.28
C GLN A 106 3.68 -4.59 4.70
N ALA A 107 3.57 -3.45 4.00
CA ALA A 107 2.58 -2.42 4.29
C ALA A 107 1.15 -2.83 3.91
N GLU A 108 0.99 -3.64 2.86
CA GLU A 108 -0.33 -4.16 2.44
C GLU A 108 -0.74 -5.42 3.24
N GLN A 109 0.21 -6.07 3.92
CA GLN A 109 -0.08 -7.27 4.70
C GLN A 109 -1.02 -6.97 5.87
N GLY A 110 -2.13 -7.72 5.96
CA GLY A 110 -3.12 -7.59 7.03
C GLY A 110 -4.10 -6.42 6.86
N LYS A 111 -3.90 -5.56 5.85
CA LYS A 111 -4.82 -4.46 5.55
C LYS A 111 -6.22 -4.97 5.22
N SER A 112 -6.33 -5.99 4.37
CA SER A 112 -7.63 -6.59 4.02
C SER A 112 -8.38 -7.15 5.23
N ASP A 113 -7.68 -7.76 6.18
CA ASP A 113 -8.30 -8.34 7.38
C ASP A 113 -8.79 -7.23 8.31
N ILE A 114 -8.02 -6.14 8.44
CA ILE A 114 -8.43 -4.95 9.20
C ILE A 114 -9.64 -4.29 8.53
N GLU A 115 -9.63 -4.11 7.20
CA GLU A 115 -10.75 -3.53 6.45
C GLU A 115 -12.05 -4.33 6.63
N LYS A 116 -11.96 -5.67 6.57
CA LYS A 116 -13.10 -6.56 6.88
C LYS A 116 -13.58 -6.36 8.31
N ARG A 117 -12.66 -6.31 9.28
CA ARG A 117 -13.02 -6.15 10.69
C ARG A 117 -13.67 -4.80 10.97
N VAL A 118 -13.22 -3.74 10.30
CA VAL A 118 -13.84 -2.41 10.37
C VAL A 118 -15.27 -2.47 9.83
N ALA A 119 -15.48 -3.07 8.65
CA ALA A 119 -16.82 -3.19 8.07
C ALA A 119 -17.79 -3.99 8.96
N GLU A 120 -17.33 -5.09 9.57
CA GLU A 120 -18.13 -5.87 10.53
C GLU A 120 -18.53 -5.02 11.75
N LEU A 121 -17.57 -4.31 12.34
CA LEU A 121 -17.80 -3.48 13.53
C LEU A 121 -18.70 -2.28 13.24
N GLU A 122 -18.60 -1.69 12.04
CA GLU A 122 -19.49 -0.61 11.61
C GLU A 122 -20.94 -1.10 11.46
N GLU A 123 -21.14 -2.31 10.94
CA GLU A 123 -22.48 -2.91 10.86
C GLU A 123 -23.05 -3.23 12.24
N GLU A 124 -22.25 -3.85 13.11
CA GLU A 124 -22.64 -4.16 14.48
C GLU A 124 -23.02 -2.89 15.25
N LYS A 125 -22.22 -1.82 15.10
CA LYS A 125 -22.53 -0.51 15.70
C LYS A 125 -23.88 0.04 15.22
N ARG A 126 -24.15 0.01 13.91
CA ARG A 126 -25.42 0.49 13.35
C ARG A 126 -26.61 -0.29 13.90
N GLU A 127 -26.50 -1.61 13.98
CA GLU A 127 -27.57 -2.45 14.50
C GLU A 127 -27.80 -2.21 16.00
N LEU A 128 -26.74 -2.06 16.80
CA LEU A 128 -26.86 -1.72 18.22
C LEU A 128 -27.48 -0.33 18.43
N GLU A 129 -27.10 0.67 17.63
CA GLU A 129 -27.71 2.00 17.67
C GLU A 129 -29.21 1.96 17.35
N ARG A 130 -29.60 1.15 16.36
CA ARG A 130 -31.01 0.89 16.03
C ARG A 130 -31.76 0.25 17.18
N GLN A 131 -31.19 -0.79 17.80
CA GLN A 131 -31.80 -1.48 18.95
C GLN A 131 -31.95 -0.53 20.14
N VAL A 132 -30.95 0.29 20.44
CA VAL A 132 -31.02 1.30 21.51
C VAL A 132 -32.15 2.30 21.24
N SER A 133 -32.27 2.80 20.01
CA SER A 133 -33.35 3.71 19.63
C SER A 133 -34.73 3.05 19.80
N GLU A 134 -34.88 1.81 19.36
CA GLU A 134 -36.12 1.05 19.46
C GLU A 134 -36.53 0.80 20.92
N GLN A 135 -35.58 0.43 21.78
CA GLN A 135 -35.84 0.20 23.21
C GLN A 135 -36.16 1.50 23.95
N LYS A 136 -35.47 2.60 23.63
CA LYS A 136 -35.80 3.93 24.20
C LYS A 136 -37.23 4.33 23.86
N ALA A 137 -37.65 4.19 22.60
CA ALA A 137 -39.01 4.50 22.18
C ALA A 137 -40.06 3.61 22.89
N LYS A 138 -39.75 2.32 23.11
CA LYS A 138 -40.61 1.42 23.89
C LYS A 138 -40.74 1.85 25.35
N CYS A 139 -39.62 2.20 26.00
CA CYS A 139 -39.63 2.68 27.38
C CYS A 139 -40.45 3.97 27.52
N GLU A 140 -40.23 4.96 26.65
CA GLU A 140 -40.98 6.22 26.65
C GLU A 140 -42.49 6.00 26.45
N ALA A 141 -42.87 5.09 25.56
CA ALA A 141 -44.27 4.75 25.33
C ALA A 141 -44.92 4.08 26.54
N ILE A 142 -44.19 3.20 27.24
CA ILE A 142 -44.66 2.54 28.48
C ILE A 142 -44.80 3.56 29.60
N GLU A 143 -43.78 4.39 29.82
CA GLU A 143 -43.77 5.42 30.86
C GLU A 143 -44.96 6.37 30.70
N LYS A 144 -45.19 6.88 29.49
CA LYS A 144 -46.35 7.72 29.18
C LYS A 144 -47.68 7.02 29.45
N ARG A 145 -47.81 5.74 29.06
CA ARG A 145 -49.04 4.97 29.27
C ARG A 145 -49.31 4.72 30.76
N GLU A 146 -48.29 4.41 31.55
CA GLU A 146 -48.44 4.18 32.98
C GLU A 146 -48.71 5.49 33.73
N ASP A 147 -48.11 6.60 33.33
CA ASP A 147 -48.43 7.93 33.87
C ASP A 147 -49.87 8.33 33.58
N GLU A 148 -50.36 8.14 32.35
CA GLU A 148 -51.76 8.39 31.98
C GLU A 148 -52.72 7.54 32.80
N LYS A 149 -52.43 6.24 32.98
CA LYS A 149 -53.23 5.35 33.85
C LYS A 149 -53.24 5.82 35.30
N ARG A 150 -52.07 6.14 35.86
CA ARG A 150 -51.95 6.63 37.24
C ARG A 150 -52.75 7.91 37.44
N GLN A 151 -52.67 8.87 36.51
CA GLN A 151 -53.47 10.10 36.58
C GLN A 151 -54.98 9.84 36.52
N VAL A 152 -55.42 8.88 35.72
CA VAL A 152 -56.84 8.49 35.65
C VAL A 152 -57.30 7.84 36.96
N GLU A 153 -56.50 6.93 37.53
CA GLU A 153 -56.83 6.30 38.81
C GLU A 153 -56.82 7.29 39.98
N GLU A 154 -55.84 8.19 40.04
CA GLU A 154 -55.78 9.26 41.06
C GLU A 154 -57.00 10.18 40.97
N LYS A 155 -57.42 10.57 39.76
CA LYS A 155 -58.65 11.37 39.58
C LYS A 155 -59.88 10.62 40.08
N LYS A 156 -60.08 9.37 39.66
CA LYS A 156 -61.20 8.53 40.12
C LYS A 156 -61.21 8.39 41.64
N HIS A 157 -60.07 8.07 42.24
CA HIS A 157 -59.95 7.94 43.69
C HIS A 157 -60.26 9.25 44.41
N THR A 158 -59.77 10.38 43.89
CA THR A 158 -60.04 11.70 44.47
C THR A 158 -61.53 12.05 44.40
N GLU A 159 -62.19 11.78 43.28
CA GLU A 159 -63.64 11.97 43.11
C GLU A 159 -64.44 11.09 44.07
N GLU A 160 -64.05 9.83 44.24
CA GLU A 160 -64.68 8.86 45.12
C GLU A 160 -64.53 9.26 46.61
N VAL A 161 -63.34 9.69 47.02
CA VAL A 161 -63.09 10.25 48.35
C VAL A 161 -63.93 11.50 48.60
N GLN A 162 -64.03 12.39 47.61
CA GLN A 162 -64.88 13.59 47.73
C GLN A 162 -66.36 13.24 47.86
N PHE A 163 -66.84 12.29 47.05
CA PHE A 163 -68.21 11.79 47.14
C PHE A 163 -68.50 11.20 48.53
N LEU A 164 -67.66 10.27 49.00
CA LEU A 164 -67.79 9.65 50.32
C LEU A 164 -67.75 10.68 51.45
N LYS A 165 -66.89 11.71 51.37
CA LYS A 165 -66.86 12.81 52.34
C LYS A 165 -68.20 13.57 52.38
N ARG A 166 -68.78 13.89 51.23
CA ARG A 166 -70.09 14.57 51.14
C ARG A 166 -71.20 13.70 51.72
N THR A 167 -71.23 12.41 51.38
CA THR A 167 -72.21 11.46 51.92
C THR A 167 -72.07 11.30 53.43
N ASN A 168 -70.84 11.19 53.94
CA ASN A 168 -70.59 11.09 55.38
C ASN A 168 -71.04 12.36 56.12
N GLN A 169 -70.80 13.55 55.56
CA GLN A 169 -71.32 14.81 56.11
C GLN A 169 -72.85 14.85 56.12
N GLN A 170 -73.52 14.43 55.05
CA GLN A 170 -74.98 14.37 54.99
C GLN A 170 -75.55 13.38 56.03
N LEU A 171 -74.97 12.18 56.15
CA LEU A 171 -75.38 11.18 57.12
C LEU A 171 -75.15 11.67 58.57
N LYS A 172 -74.04 12.37 58.84
CA LYS A 172 -73.80 13.01 60.15
C LYS A 172 -74.87 14.04 60.46
N ALA A 173 -75.19 14.94 59.52
CA ALA A 173 -76.24 15.95 59.70
C ALA A 173 -77.62 15.31 59.93
N GLN A 174 -77.94 14.22 59.22
CA GLN A 174 -79.17 13.45 59.45
C GLN A 174 -79.20 12.82 60.85
N LEU A 175 -78.10 12.20 61.30
CA LEU A 175 -78.00 11.64 62.65
C LEU A 175 -78.11 12.72 63.73
N GLU A 176 -77.42 13.85 63.56
CA GLU A 176 -77.54 15.01 64.45
C GLU A 176 -78.98 15.54 64.49
N SER A 177 -79.70 15.56 63.35
CA SER A 177 -81.11 15.93 63.31
C SER A 177 -82.04 14.92 64.00
N ILE A 178 -81.69 13.63 64.03
CA ILE A 178 -82.47 12.57 64.71
C ILE A 178 -82.19 12.56 66.21
N ILE A 179 -80.96 12.90 66.62
CA ILE A 179 -80.51 12.91 68.02
C ILE A 179 -80.77 14.27 68.70
N ALA A 180 -80.95 15.35 67.94
CA ALA A 180 -81.35 16.64 68.46
C ALA A 180 -82.72 16.53 69.17
N PRO A 181 -82.83 16.98 70.44
CA PRO A 181 -84.07 16.89 71.17
C PRO A 181 -85.13 17.78 70.51
N ASN A 182 -86.32 17.23 70.26
CA ASN A 182 -87.50 18.07 70.03
C ASN A 182 -87.71 18.93 71.28
N LYS A 183 -87.89 20.25 71.05
CA LYS A 183 -88.09 21.32 72.05
C LYS A 183 -88.71 20.88 73.37
#